data_AF-A0A3B8PZH8-F1
#
_entry.id   AF-A0A3B8PZH8-F1
#
_cell.length_a   1.000
_cell.length_b   1.000
_cell.length_c   1.000
_cell.angle_alpha   90.00
_cell.angle_beta   90.00
_cell.angle_gamma   90.00
#
_symmetry.space_group_name_H-M   'P 1'
#
loop_
_entity.id
_entity.type
_entity.pdbx_description
1 polymer ?
#
loop_
_entity_poly.entity_id
_entity_poly.type
_entity_poly.pdbx_seq_one_letter_code
_entity_poly.pdbx_strand_id
1 'polypeptide(L)'
;AGVAAFQPGDGSSRPDFMVSEGDLVPEGHLILGLSGQGRFSALARFEANPEARTVGMSELAQQALELSGTPAAVIAAVTETAGVVGATLRQSPVPTANLSAKRFGFPQIRDWLSFTSERAFRDSTSLVVGVIARPGTPFDGLLRPLDRSTGLLGHLHAAAFSYRPLRKGRIELKPSVTELFEGQSLQAILHLLSDPRGFNGAGESVFYRGAVWIAPVTA
;
A
#
# COMPACT_ATOMS: atom_id res chain seq x y z
N ALA A 1 9.17 -17.67 -1.41
CA ALA A 1 9.21 -16.63 -0.39
C ALA A 1 7.91 -15.87 -0.52
N GLY A 2 6.97 -16.25 0.32
CA GLY A 2 5.84 -15.42 0.68
C GLY A 2 6.21 -14.69 1.97
N VAL A 3 5.57 -13.54 2.18
CA VAL A 3 5.60 -12.86 3.47
C VAL A 3 4.16 -12.56 3.84
N ALA A 4 3.79 -12.90 5.07
CA ALA A 4 2.58 -12.38 5.69
C ALA A 4 3.00 -11.33 6.71
N ALA A 5 2.42 -10.14 6.64
CA ALA A 5 2.72 -9.07 7.57
C ALA A 5 1.43 -8.32 7.90
N PHE A 6 1.23 -7.95 9.16
CA PHE A 6 0.04 -7.24 9.60
C PHE A 6 0.36 -6.20 10.68
N GLN A 7 -0.48 -5.15 10.74
CA GLN A 7 -0.54 -4.25 11.89
C GLN A 7 -1.61 -4.78 12.84
N PRO A 8 -1.27 -5.13 14.10
CA PRO A 8 -2.26 -5.59 15.06
C PRO A 8 -3.33 -4.53 15.33
N GLY A 9 -4.58 -4.98 15.40
CA GLY A 9 -5.74 -4.15 15.75
C GLY A 9 -6.09 -4.22 17.24
N ASP A 10 -5.13 -4.51 18.11
CA ASP A 10 -5.32 -4.64 19.57
C ASP A 10 -4.72 -3.46 20.35
N GLY A 11 -4.27 -2.43 19.63
CA GLY A 11 -3.58 -1.27 20.19
C GLY A 11 -2.06 -1.41 20.22
N SER A 12 -1.49 -2.56 19.84
CA SER A 12 -0.05 -2.68 19.62
C SER A 12 0.42 -1.75 18.49
N SER A 13 1.47 -0.99 18.75
CA SER A 13 2.11 -0.13 17.76
C SER A 13 3.11 -0.89 16.88
N ARG A 14 3.51 -2.10 17.27
CA ARG A 14 4.51 -2.88 16.53
C ARG A 14 3.84 -3.84 15.56
N PRO A 15 4.14 -3.75 14.25
CA PRO A 15 3.68 -4.74 13.29
C PRO A 15 4.40 -6.07 13.50
N ASP A 16 3.77 -7.14 13.04
CA ASP A 16 4.30 -8.50 13.10
C ASP A 16 4.30 -9.12 11.70
N PHE A 17 5.21 -10.05 11.45
CA PHE A 17 5.39 -10.67 10.14
C PHE A 17 6.00 -12.06 10.22
N MET A 18 5.76 -12.84 9.16
CA MET A 18 6.33 -14.17 8.96
C MET A 18 6.83 -14.28 7.52
N VAL A 19 8.08 -14.69 7.37
CA VAL A 19 8.72 -14.96 6.08
C VAL A 19 8.73 -16.47 5.84
N SER A 20 8.52 -16.91 4.60
CA SER A 20 8.69 -18.34 4.30
C SER A 20 10.13 -18.80 4.53
N GLU A 21 10.32 -19.85 5.31
CA GLU A 21 11.62 -20.48 5.59
C GLU A 21 11.50 -22.01 5.54
N GLY A 22 12.28 -22.66 4.66
CA GLY A 22 12.13 -24.10 4.40
C GLY A 22 10.72 -24.46 3.93
N ASP A 23 10.07 -25.36 4.66
CA ASP A 23 8.70 -25.81 4.41
C ASP A 23 7.63 -24.90 5.06
N LEU A 24 8.03 -23.89 5.85
CA LEU A 24 7.12 -22.93 6.46
C LEU A 24 6.59 -21.96 5.39
N VAL A 25 5.29 -22.06 5.09
CA VAL A 25 4.58 -21.12 4.21
C VAL A 25 3.58 -20.32 5.05
N PRO A 26 3.70 -18.98 5.13
CA PRO A 26 2.73 -18.16 5.84
C PRO A 26 1.35 -18.27 5.18
N GLU A 27 0.33 -18.59 5.97
CA GLU A 27 -1.07 -18.68 5.55
C GLU A 27 -1.93 -17.70 6.35
N GLY A 28 -3.03 -17.24 5.76
CA GLY A 28 -3.97 -16.34 6.40
C GLY A 28 -5.38 -16.50 5.83
N HIS A 29 -6.37 -16.21 6.67
CA HIS A 29 -7.78 -16.23 6.28
C HIS A 29 -8.26 -14.80 6.00
N LEU A 30 -8.87 -14.59 4.83
CA LEU A 30 -9.44 -13.31 4.44
C LEU A 30 -10.96 -13.36 4.58
N ILE A 31 -11.51 -12.50 5.43
CA ILE A 31 -12.98 -12.28 5.53
C ILE A 31 -13.45 -11.42 4.34
N LEU A 32 -12.66 -10.41 4.00
CA LEU A 32 -12.87 -9.52 2.86
C LEU A 32 -11.52 -9.03 2.37
N GLY A 33 -11.25 -9.17 1.09
CA GLY A 33 -9.99 -8.73 0.50
C GLY A 33 -9.89 -9.08 -0.97
N LEU A 34 -8.74 -8.74 -1.55
CA LEU A 34 -8.37 -9.11 -2.90
C LEU A 34 -7.26 -10.17 -2.80
N SER A 35 -7.42 -11.27 -3.54
CA SER A 35 -6.38 -12.27 -3.73
C SER A 35 -6.22 -12.55 -5.22
N GLY A 36 -5.00 -12.81 -5.65
CA GLY A 36 -4.69 -13.06 -7.04
C GLY A 36 -3.45 -13.93 -7.17
N GLN A 37 -3.40 -14.71 -8.25
CA GLN A 37 -2.25 -15.52 -8.60
C GLN A 37 -1.80 -15.13 -10.00
N GLY A 38 -0.48 -15.04 -10.21
CA GLY A 38 0.06 -14.61 -11.49
C GLY A 38 1.53 -14.28 -11.42
N ARG A 39 2.01 -13.60 -12.46
CA ARG A 39 3.39 -13.09 -12.57
C ARG A 39 3.35 -11.64 -13.00
N PHE A 40 4.27 -10.85 -12.46
CA PHE A 40 4.50 -9.49 -12.93
C PHE A 40 5.08 -9.52 -14.36
N SER A 41 4.46 -8.76 -15.27
CA SER A 41 4.83 -8.71 -16.67
C SER A 41 5.80 -7.56 -16.98
N ALA A 42 5.84 -6.54 -16.11
CA ALA A 42 6.71 -5.39 -16.27
C ALA A 42 7.39 -5.00 -14.96
N LEU A 43 8.58 -4.41 -15.11
CA LEU A 43 9.31 -3.68 -14.07
C LEU A 43 9.61 -2.29 -14.61
N ALA A 44 9.14 -1.26 -13.94
CA ALA A 44 9.47 0.13 -14.23
C ALA A 44 10.26 0.76 -13.08
N ARG A 45 11.09 1.74 -13.42
CA ARG A 45 11.79 2.60 -12.46
C ARG A 45 11.20 3.99 -12.56
N PHE A 46 11.08 4.66 -11.43
CA PHE A 46 10.63 6.03 -11.38
C PHE A 46 11.52 6.83 -10.42
N GLU A 47 11.62 8.11 -10.67
CA GLU A 47 12.31 9.10 -9.85
C GLU A 47 11.63 10.44 -10.06
N ALA A 48 11.54 11.23 -9.01
CA ALA A 48 10.97 12.56 -9.09
C ALA A 48 11.80 13.46 -10.01
N ASN A 49 11.11 14.27 -10.80
CA ASN A 49 11.79 15.31 -11.57
C ASN A 49 12.33 16.42 -10.62
N PRO A 50 13.34 17.20 -11.05
CA PRO A 50 13.97 18.21 -10.22
C PRO A 50 13.02 19.30 -9.67
N GLU A 51 11.90 19.57 -10.37
CA GLU A 51 10.94 20.61 -10.01
C GLU A 51 9.95 20.12 -8.95
N ALA A 52 9.31 18.97 -9.18
CA ALA A 52 8.29 18.38 -8.32
C ALA A 52 8.87 17.74 -7.06
N ARG A 53 10.13 17.25 -7.12
CA ARG A 53 10.90 16.61 -6.03
C ARG A 53 10.30 15.32 -5.44
N THR A 54 9.04 15.01 -5.74
CA THR A 54 8.36 13.77 -5.36
C THR A 54 7.42 13.29 -6.47
N VAL A 55 7.15 11.98 -6.50
CA VAL A 55 6.12 11.33 -7.33
C VAL A 55 4.95 10.92 -6.43
N GLY A 56 3.73 11.29 -6.83
CA GLY A 56 2.50 10.92 -6.10
C GLY A 56 2.07 9.47 -6.34
N MET A 57 1.38 8.86 -5.38
CA MET A 57 0.81 7.52 -5.55
C MET A 57 -0.20 7.46 -6.72
N SER A 58 -0.98 8.53 -6.92
CA SER A 58 -1.96 8.64 -7.99
C SER A 58 -1.29 8.72 -9.35
N GLU A 59 -0.20 9.49 -9.47
CA GLU A 59 0.65 9.55 -10.66
C GLU A 59 1.28 8.18 -10.96
N LEU A 60 1.89 7.54 -9.94
CA LEU A 60 2.50 6.22 -10.09
C LEU A 60 1.47 5.17 -10.53
N ALA A 61 0.26 5.21 -9.96
CA ALA A 61 -0.82 4.31 -10.31
C ALA A 61 -1.36 4.58 -11.73
N GLN A 62 -1.52 5.84 -12.14
CA GLN A 62 -1.89 6.19 -13.51
C GLN A 62 -0.87 5.64 -14.52
N GLN A 63 0.42 5.88 -14.28
CA GLN A 63 1.49 5.39 -15.15
C GLN A 63 1.55 3.86 -15.19
N ALA A 64 1.31 3.19 -14.06
CA ALA A 64 1.25 1.73 -14.02
C ALA A 64 0.09 1.15 -14.86
N LEU A 65 -1.07 1.79 -14.87
CA LEU A 65 -2.20 1.40 -15.73
C LEU A 65 -1.92 1.66 -17.21
N GLU A 66 -1.25 2.77 -17.54
CA GLU A 66 -0.84 3.04 -18.94
C GLU A 66 0.18 2.01 -19.43
N LEU A 67 1.16 1.65 -18.60
CA LEU A 67 2.13 0.60 -18.91
C LEU A 67 1.51 -0.80 -19.00
N SER A 68 0.46 -1.09 -18.21
CA SER A 68 -0.23 -2.38 -18.29
C SER A 68 -1.14 -2.49 -19.50
N GLY A 69 -1.60 -1.37 -20.07
CA GLY A 69 -2.55 -1.34 -21.17
C GLY A 69 -3.95 -1.85 -20.80
N THR A 70 -4.27 -1.92 -19.51
CA THR A 70 -5.52 -2.50 -18.99
C THR A 70 -6.23 -1.55 -18.02
N PRO A 71 -7.56 -1.68 -17.83
CA PRO A 71 -8.29 -0.84 -16.89
C PRO A 71 -7.98 -1.17 -15.43
N ALA A 72 -7.37 -2.32 -15.12
CA ALA A 72 -6.93 -2.70 -13.78
C ALA A 72 -5.55 -3.37 -13.82
N ALA A 73 -4.76 -3.15 -12.76
CA ALA A 73 -3.44 -3.73 -12.57
C ALA A 73 -3.16 -4.03 -11.09
N VAL A 74 -2.35 -5.06 -10.84
CA VAL A 74 -1.68 -5.30 -9.56
C VAL A 74 -0.33 -4.63 -9.62
N ILE A 75 0.04 -3.94 -8.55
CA ILE A 75 1.37 -3.39 -8.37
C ILE A 75 2.02 -3.91 -7.08
N ALA A 76 3.32 -4.10 -7.16
CA ALA A 76 4.21 -4.12 -6.00
C ALA A 76 5.31 -3.09 -6.25
N ALA A 77 5.65 -2.25 -5.28
CA ALA A 77 6.68 -1.24 -5.43
C ALA A 77 7.58 -1.18 -4.21
N VAL A 78 8.89 -1.10 -4.43
CA VAL A 78 9.85 -0.72 -3.38
C VAL A 78 10.26 0.72 -3.64
N THR A 79 10.06 1.58 -2.65
CA THR A 79 10.20 3.03 -2.81
C THR A 79 11.08 3.63 -1.73
N GLU A 80 11.84 4.67 -2.10
CA GLU A 80 12.40 5.62 -1.15
C GLU A 80 11.33 6.68 -0.89
N THR A 81 10.89 6.77 0.37
CA THR A 81 9.63 7.37 0.75
C THR A 81 9.82 8.81 1.23
N ALA A 82 9.14 9.74 0.56
CA ALA A 82 9.04 11.13 1.02
C ALA A 82 7.95 11.27 2.09
N GLY A 83 6.93 10.41 2.05
CA GLY A 83 6.03 10.16 3.16
C GLY A 83 4.77 9.42 2.73
N VAL A 84 4.17 8.66 3.64
CA VAL A 84 2.94 7.89 3.40
C VAL A 84 1.76 8.46 4.16
N VAL A 85 0.59 8.38 3.53
CA VAL A 85 -0.70 8.74 4.09
C VAL A 85 -1.56 7.48 4.13
N GLY A 86 -2.11 7.17 5.30
CA GLY A 86 -2.88 5.94 5.45
C GLY A 86 -3.58 5.80 6.79
N ALA A 87 -4.15 4.62 6.98
CA ALA A 87 -4.80 4.23 8.22
C ALA A 87 -4.42 2.81 8.64
N THR A 88 -4.56 2.57 9.93
CA THR A 88 -4.42 1.25 10.56
C THR A 88 -5.64 0.96 11.42
N LEU A 89 -5.96 -0.32 11.60
CA LEU A 89 -7.02 -0.74 12.50
C LEU A 89 -6.57 -0.59 13.96
N ARG A 90 -7.48 -0.10 14.81
CA ARG A 90 -7.32 -0.08 16.27
C ARG A 90 -8.12 -1.18 16.96
N GLN A 91 -9.02 -1.84 16.22
CA GLN A 91 -9.89 -2.91 16.67
C GLN A 91 -10.03 -3.95 15.57
N SER A 92 -10.25 -5.21 15.95
CA SER A 92 -10.57 -6.28 15.00
C SER A 92 -11.85 -5.94 14.23
N PRO A 93 -11.87 -6.10 12.89
CA PRO A 93 -13.06 -5.84 12.07
C PRO A 93 -14.11 -6.97 12.16
N VAL A 94 -13.79 -8.07 12.87
CA VAL A 94 -14.69 -9.21 13.07
C VAL A 94 -15.92 -8.78 13.88
N PRO A 95 -17.14 -9.09 13.43
CA PRO A 95 -18.36 -8.75 14.16
C PRO A 95 -18.38 -9.27 15.59
N THR A 96 -18.39 -8.35 16.54
CA THR A 96 -18.87 -8.60 17.91
C THR A 96 -20.31 -8.09 18.03
N ALA A 97 -21.05 -8.57 19.02
CA ALA A 97 -22.48 -8.26 19.20
C ALA A 97 -22.84 -6.75 19.29
N ASN A 98 -21.83 -5.87 19.43
CA ASN A 98 -21.97 -4.41 19.54
C ASN A 98 -21.46 -3.61 18.33
N LEU A 99 -21.39 -4.20 17.13
CA LEU A 99 -21.07 -3.42 15.92
C LEU A 99 -22.18 -2.41 15.58
N SER A 100 -22.00 -1.18 16.07
CA SER A 100 -22.84 -0.04 15.71
C SER A 100 -22.72 0.31 14.23
N ALA A 101 -23.86 0.56 13.57
CA ALA A 101 -23.93 1.10 12.21
C ALA A 101 -23.20 2.45 12.05
N LYS A 102 -22.87 3.13 13.16
CA LYS A 102 -22.18 4.43 13.18
C LYS A 102 -20.66 4.33 13.37
N ARG A 103 -20.05 3.14 13.32
CA ARG A 103 -18.60 2.96 13.59
C ARG A 103 -17.66 3.80 12.73
N PHE A 104 -18.07 4.14 11.51
CA PHE A 104 -17.29 5.00 10.60
C PHE A 104 -17.74 6.47 10.63
N GLY A 105 -18.71 6.82 11.48
CA GLY A 105 -19.11 8.20 11.72
C GLY A 105 -18.17 8.89 12.71
N PHE A 106 -18.10 10.22 12.65
CA PHE A 106 -17.43 11.00 13.68
C PHE A 106 -18.31 11.09 14.94
N PRO A 107 -17.73 10.97 16.15
CA PRO A 107 -16.31 10.77 16.46
C PRO A 107 -15.83 9.30 16.48
N GLN A 108 -16.75 8.34 16.43
CA GLN A 108 -16.49 6.91 16.67
C GLN A 108 -15.43 6.29 15.74
N ILE A 109 -15.25 6.82 14.53
CA ILE A 109 -14.21 6.35 13.60
C ILE A 109 -12.81 6.35 14.23
N ARG A 110 -12.54 7.24 15.19
CA ARG A 110 -11.26 7.33 15.90
C ARG A 110 -11.03 6.19 16.89
N ASP A 111 -12.08 5.50 17.30
CA ASP A 111 -11.98 4.31 18.15
C ASP A 111 -11.59 3.07 17.32
N TRP A 112 -11.87 3.10 16.01
CA TRP A 112 -11.69 1.99 15.07
C TRP A 112 -10.45 2.10 14.19
N LEU A 113 -10.07 3.32 13.82
CA LEU A 113 -8.97 3.59 12.91
C LEU A 113 -8.02 4.63 13.49
N SER A 114 -6.73 4.36 13.33
CA SER A 114 -5.69 5.35 13.47
C SER A 114 -5.36 5.88 12.08
N PHE A 115 -5.29 7.20 11.93
CA PHE A 115 -4.95 7.87 10.68
C PHE A 115 -3.63 8.61 10.84
N THR A 116 -2.85 8.66 9.77
CA THR A 116 -1.75 9.61 9.67
C THR A 116 -2.34 11.03 9.58
N SER A 117 -2.02 11.92 10.51
CA SER A 117 -2.47 13.32 10.49
C SER A 117 -1.72 14.17 9.46
N GLU A 118 -0.53 13.73 9.09
CA GLU A 118 0.33 14.27 8.04
C GLU A 118 1.07 13.11 7.36
N ARG A 119 1.86 13.39 6.32
CA ARG A 119 2.73 12.39 5.68
C ARG A 119 3.74 11.84 6.70
N ALA A 120 3.57 10.56 7.05
CA ALA A 120 4.40 9.84 8.01
C ALA A 120 5.54 9.05 7.32
N PHE A 121 6.48 8.52 8.11
CA PHE A 121 7.59 7.68 7.63
C PHE A 121 8.41 8.35 6.51
N ARG A 122 8.74 9.63 6.69
CA ARG A 122 9.65 10.35 5.78
C ARG A 122 11.05 9.74 5.87
N ASP A 123 11.81 9.86 4.78
CA ASP A 123 13.19 9.38 4.68
C ASP A 123 13.31 7.90 5.07
N SER A 124 12.37 7.10 4.59
CA SER A 124 12.26 5.67 4.87
C SER A 124 12.23 4.86 3.57
N THR A 125 12.20 3.54 3.69
CA THR A 125 11.92 2.64 2.56
C THR A 125 10.53 2.05 2.76
N SER A 126 9.72 1.96 1.71
CA SER A 126 8.44 1.26 1.79
C SER A 126 8.26 0.20 0.72
N LEU A 127 7.57 -0.88 1.09
CA LEU A 127 6.98 -1.84 0.16
C LEU A 127 5.49 -1.52 0.03
N VAL A 128 5.08 -1.06 -1.15
CA VAL A 128 3.68 -0.80 -1.49
C VAL A 128 3.14 -1.96 -2.31
N VAL A 129 2.00 -2.52 -1.94
CA VAL A 129 1.34 -3.60 -2.70
C VAL A 129 -0.14 -3.31 -2.79
N GLY A 130 -0.73 -3.51 -3.97
CA GLY A 130 -2.16 -3.31 -4.11
C GLY A 130 -2.70 -3.50 -5.51
N VAL A 131 -4.00 -3.30 -5.62
CA VAL A 131 -4.73 -3.27 -6.90
C VAL A 131 -5.11 -1.82 -7.18
N ILE A 132 -4.93 -1.42 -8.43
CA ILE A 132 -5.31 -0.12 -8.97
C ILE A 132 -6.22 -0.33 -10.18
N ALA A 133 -7.18 0.56 -10.37
CA ALA A 133 -8.10 0.48 -11.50
C ALA A 133 -8.68 1.83 -11.90
N ARG A 134 -9.08 1.93 -13.15
CA ARG A 134 -10.10 2.90 -13.60
C ARG A 134 -11.49 2.41 -13.13
N PRO A 135 -12.48 3.30 -12.99
CA PRO A 135 -13.85 2.90 -12.66
C PRO A 135 -14.45 1.94 -13.70
N GLY A 136 -15.47 1.19 -13.28
CA GLY A 136 -16.22 0.27 -14.14
C GLY A 136 -15.66 -1.15 -14.16
N THR A 137 -14.83 -1.51 -13.19
CA THR A 137 -14.28 -2.87 -13.07
C THR A 137 -15.06 -3.69 -12.05
N PRO A 138 -14.99 -5.04 -12.10
CA PRO A 138 -15.58 -5.88 -11.06
C PRO A 138 -14.99 -5.65 -9.65
N PHE A 139 -13.87 -4.94 -9.54
CA PHE A 139 -13.19 -4.66 -8.27
C PHE A 139 -13.73 -3.41 -7.55
N ASP A 140 -14.54 -2.58 -8.20
CA ASP A 140 -14.94 -1.24 -7.71
C ASP A 140 -15.44 -1.25 -6.26
N GLY A 141 -16.17 -2.29 -5.83
CA GLY A 141 -16.67 -2.42 -4.44
C GLY A 141 -15.57 -2.52 -3.38
N LEU A 142 -14.38 -3.01 -3.75
CA LEU A 142 -13.23 -3.23 -2.87
C LEU A 142 -12.17 -2.12 -2.99
N LEU A 143 -12.25 -1.28 -4.01
CA LEU A 143 -11.33 -0.17 -4.24
C LEU A 143 -11.87 1.13 -3.64
N ARG A 144 -10.98 2.09 -3.38
CA ARG A 144 -11.30 3.43 -2.86
C ARG A 144 -10.64 4.49 -3.75
N PRO A 145 -11.19 5.71 -3.83
CA PRO A 145 -10.59 6.77 -4.63
C PRO A 145 -9.16 7.09 -4.16
N LEU A 146 -8.19 7.06 -5.09
CA LEU A 146 -6.83 7.58 -4.90
C LEU A 146 -6.76 9.05 -5.29
N ASP A 147 -7.41 9.41 -6.39
CA ASP A 147 -7.51 10.78 -6.87
C ASP A 147 -8.90 11.03 -7.43
N ARG A 148 -9.57 12.05 -6.87
CA ARG A 148 -10.92 12.44 -7.26
C ARG A 148 -10.98 13.16 -8.60
N SER A 149 -9.87 13.77 -9.04
CA SER A 149 -9.82 14.50 -10.30
C SER A 149 -9.77 13.56 -11.51
N THR A 150 -9.02 12.46 -11.40
CA THR A 150 -8.92 11.43 -12.44
C THR A 150 -9.92 10.28 -12.28
N GLY A 151 -10.58 10.17 -11.13
CA GLY A 151 -11.48 9.06 -10.81
C GLY A 151 -10.73 7.74 -10.53
N LEU A 152 -9.41 7.80 -10.33
CA LEU A 152 -8.57 6.63 -10.12
C LEU A 152 -8.92 5.94 -8.80
N LEU A 153 -9.05 4.61 -8.86
CA LEU A 153 -9.39 3.77 -7.72
C LEU A 153 -8.20 2.88 -7.33
N GLY A 154 -8.11 2.54 -6.05
CA GLY A 154 -7.13 1.58 -5.58
C GLY A 154 -7.41 1.02 -4.18
N HIS A 155 -6.77 -0.10 -3.91
CA HIS A 155 -6.69 -0.74 -2.59
C HIS A 155 -5.24 -1.12 -2.40
N LEU A 156 -4.50 -0.28 -1.66
CA LEU A 156 -3.06 -0.43 -1.49
C LEU A 156 -2.69 -0.45 -0.02
N HIS A 157 -1.70 -1.26 0.29
CA HIS A 157 -1.05 -1.30 1.60
C HIS A 157 0.41 -0.89 1.43
N ALA A 158 0.96 -0.24 2.45
CA ALA A 158 2.39 0.05 2.54
C ALA A 158 2.95 -0.54 3.84
N ALA A 159 4.02 -1.32 3.72
CA ALA A 159 4.90 -1.66 4.81
C ALA A 159 6.06 -0.66 4.82
N ALA A 160 6.21 0.09 5.91
CA ALA A 160 7.30 1.04 6.10
C ALA A 160 8.46 0.39 6.85
N PHE A 161 9.69 0.66 6.42
CA PHE A 161 10.93 0.13 6.98
C PHE A 161 11.94 1.25 7.22
N SER A 162 12.91 1.00 8.10
CA SER A 162 14.11 1.85 8.17
C SER A 162 14.74 2.08 6.79
N TYR A 163 15.34 3.25 6.58
CA TYR A 163 15.88 3.63 5.29
C TYR A 163 16.96 2.66 4.80
N ARG A 164 16.77 2.20 3.57
CA ARG A 164 17.78 1.50 2.80
C ARG A 164 17.78 2.01 1.35
N PRO A 165 18.93 2.46 0.83
CA PRO A 165 19.03 2.91 -0.56
C PRO A 165 18.59 1.82 -1.53
N LEU A 166 17.78 2.20 -2.52
CA LEU A 166 17.35 1.28 -3.55
C LEU A 166 18.49 1.06 -4.56
N ARG A 167 18.82 -0.22 -4.83
CA ARG A 167 19.83 -0.55 -5.85
C ARG A 167 19.38 -0.02 -7.21
N LYS A 168 20.36 0.49 -7.98
CA LYS A 168 20.14 0.92 -9.36
C LYS A 168 20.03 -0.30 -10.29
N GLY A 169 19.43 -0.09 -11.46
CA GLY A 169 19.29 -1.12 -12.48
C GLY A 169 18.16 -2.11 -12.20
N ARG A 170 18.24 -3.27 -12.85
CA ARG A 170 17.24 -4.34 -12.72
C ARG A 170 17.37 -4.97 -11.34
N ILE A 171 16.24 -5.07 -10.64
CA ILE A 171 16.10 -5.76 -9.37
C ILE A 171 14.93 -6.75 -9.45
N GLU A 172 15.03 -7.84 -8.71
CA GLU A 172 14.02 -8.89 -8.68
C GLU A 172 13.13 -8.71 -7.44
N LEU A 173 11.81 -8.86 -7.59
CA LEU A 173 10.85 -8.60 -6.51
C LEU A 173 11.11 -9.47 -5.30
N LYS A 174 11.22 -10.78 -5.52
CA LYS A 174 11.34 -11.76 -4.43
C LYS A 174 12.57 -11.49 -3.54
N PRO A 175 13.81 -11.37 -4.07
CA PRO A 175 14.96 -10.98 -3.25
C PRO A 175 14.78 -9.62 -2.56
N SER A 176 14.18 -8.64 -3.23
CA SER A 176 13.97 -7.30 -2.66
C SER A 176 13.04 -7.35 -1.44
N VAL A 177 11.94 -8.10 -1.52
CA VAL A 177 10.99 -8.29 -0.42
C VAL A 177 11.64 -9.06 0.73
N THR A 178 12.33 -10.18 0.44
CA THR A 178 13.05 -10.95 1.46
C THR A 178 14.07 -10.09 2.21
N GLU A 179 14.88 -9.30 1.48
CA GLU A 179 15.89 -8.42 2.07
C GLU A 179 15.29 -7.31 2.95
N LEU A 180 14.08 -6.83 2.66
CA LEU A 180 13.37 -5.87 3.51
C LEU A 180 12.93 -6.51 4.83
N PHE A 181 12.31 -7.68 4.79
CA PHE A 181 11.75 -8.31 6.00
C PHE A 181 12.80 -8.99 6.88
N GLU A 182 13.85 -9.59 6.31
CA GLU A 182 14.92 -10.21 7.10
C GLU A 182 15.96 -9.19 7.55
N GLY A 183 16.18 -8.14 6.76
CA GLY A 183 17.30 -7.23 6.95
C GLY A 183 16.95 -5.91 7.62
N GLN A 184 15.67 -5.53 7.75
CA GLN A 184 15.26 -4.21 8.22
C GLN A 184 14.18 -4.28 9.30
N SER A 185 14.05 -3.22 10.08
CA SER A 185 12.94 -3.09 11.03
C SER A 185 11.68 -2.62 10.32
N LEU A 186 10.67 -3.50 10.28
CA LEU A 186 9.31 -3.14 9.89
C LEU A 186 8.73 -2.18 10.94
N GLN A 187 8.39 -0.96 10.51
CA GLN A 187 7.97 0.14 11.38
C GLN A 187 6.44 0.23 11.48
N ALA A 188 5.74 0.01 10.37
CA ALA A 188 4.29 0.03 10.32
C ALA A 188 3.77 -0.65 9.06
N ILE A 189 2.50 -1.09 9.10
CA ILE A 189 1.74 -1.45 7.91
C ILE A 189 0.48 -0.59 7.86
N LEU A 190 0.28 0.11 6.75
CA LEU A 190 -0.83 1.03 6.56
C LEU A 190 -1.65 0.64 5.34
N HIS A 191 -2.98 0.72 5.45
CA HIS A 191 -3.84 0.86 4.27
C HIS A 191 -3.69 2.29 3.76
N LEU A 192 -3.20 2.47 2.54
CA LEU A 192 -2.98 3.79 1.96
C LEU A 192 -4.30 4.50 1.71
N LEU A 193 -4.31 5.81 1.95
CA LEU A 193 -5.46 6.68 1.76
C LEU A 193 -5.03 7.94 1.02
N SER A 194 -6.01 8.60 0.42
CA SER A 194 -5.87 9.95 -0.11
C SER A 194 -6.76 10.88 0.69
N ASP A 195 -6.18 12.00 1.13
CA ASP A 195 -6.86 13.05 1.87
C ASP A 195 -6.92 14.34 1.03
N PRO A 196 -7.98 14.53 0.23
CA PRO A 196 -8.07 15.59 -0.77
C PRO A 196 -8.52 16.94 -0.19
N ARG A 197 -8.42 17.15 1.14
CA ARG A 197 -8.90 18.39 1.81
C ARG A 197 -7.99 19.62 1.59
N GLY A 198 -7.20 19.63 0.51
CA GLY A 198 -6.27 20.70 0.17
C GLY A 198 -5.26 20.97 1.28
N PHE A 199 -5.07 22.24 1.64
CA PHE A 199 -4.13 22.65 2.70
C PHE A 199 -4.46 22.05 4.08
N ASN A 200 -5.72 21.66 4.31
CA ASN A 200 -6.17 21.05 5.56
C ASN A 200 -6.08 19.52 5.57
N GLY A 201 -5.67 18.91 4.45
CA GLY A 201 -5.54 17.47 4.30
C GLY A 201 -4.10 17.00 4.28
N ALA A 202 -3.88 15.71 4.59
CA ALA A 202 -2.56 15.08 4.48
C ALA A 202 -2.12 14.86 3.02
N GLY A 203 -3.03 15.01 2.05
CA GLY A 203 -2.79 14.71 0.64
C GLY A 203 -2.69 13.20 0.40
N GLU A 204 -1.82 12.81 -0.52
CA GLU A 204 -1.52 11.40 -0.82
C GLU A 204 -0.11 11.00 -0.38
N SER A 205 0.16 9.70 -0.45
CA SER A 205 1.51 9.14 -0.31
C SER A 205 2.40 9.59 -1.46
N VAL A 206 3.65 9.93 -1.15
CA VAL A 206 4.62 10.50 -2.09
C VAL A 206 6.00 9.86 -1.91
N PHE A 207 6.72 9.72 -3.02
CA PHE A 207 7.97 8.97 -3.11
C PHE A 207 9.06 9.78 -3.81
N TYR A 208 10.32 9.60 -3.42
CA TYR A 208 11.45 10.19 -4.13
C TYR A 208 11.78 9.42 -5.41
N ARG A 209 11.85 8.09 -5.30
CA ARG A 209 12.12 7.17 -6.40
C ARG A 209 11.73 5.75 -6.02
N GLY A 210 11.71 4.86 -6.99
CA GLY A 210 11.43 3.47 -6.72
C GLY A 210 11.54 2.53 -7.92
N ALA A 211 11.16 1.29 -7.65
CA ALA A 211 10.94 0.24 -8.62
C ALA A 211 9.51 -0.28 -8.42
N VAL A 212 8.75 -0.39 -9.50
CA VAL A 212 7.39 -0.92 -9.49
C VAL A 212 7.28 -2.10 -10.45
N TRP A 213 6.83 -3.23 -9.92
CA TRP A 213 6.43 -4.40 -10.67
C TRP A 213 4.93 -4.31 -10.95
N ILE A 214 4.55 -4.54 -12.21
CA ILE A 214 3.18 -4.34 -12.70
C ILE A 214 2.69 -5.63 -13.38
N ALA A 215 1.46 -6.02 -13.07
CA ALA A 215 0.77 -7.11 -13.73
C ALA A 215 -0.64 -6.64 -14.14
N PRO A 216 -1.06 -6.82 -15.41
CA PRO A 216 -2.44 -6.56 -15.79
C PRO A 216 -3.38 -7.51 -15.03
N VAL A 217 -4.54 -7.01 -14.63
CA VAL A 217 -5.60 -7.84 -14.06
C VAL A 217 -6.64 -8.10 -15.12
N THR A 218 -6.80 -9.37 -15.49
CA THR A 218 -7.91 -9.83 -16.33
C THR A 218 -9.05 -10.24 -15.40
N ALA A 219 -10.22 -9.64 -15.59
CA ALA A 219 -11.47 -10.12 -14.99
C ALA A 219 -12.11 -11.19 -15.88
#